data_AF-A0A6A4I0A4-F1
#
_entry.id   AF-A0A6A4I0A4-F1
#
_cell.length_a   1.000
_cell.length_b   1.000
_cell.length_c   1.000
_cell.angle_alpha   90.00
_cell.angle_beta   90.00
_cell.angle_gamma   90.00
#
_symmetry.space_group_name_H-M   'P 1'
#
loop_
_entity.id
_entity.type
_entity.pdbx_description
1 polymer ?
#
loop_
_entity_poly.entity_id
_entity_poly.type
_entity_poly.pdbx_seq_one_letter_code
_entity_poly.pdbx_strand_id
1 'polypeptide(L)'
;MGRVVINQGSLNIAYGSDHATGYFLSVSDTRLQHRSGAPAEVNEIAGLVEEKQGYGGYFDLHTGPVGFGFKATLETLVYYWGVYGVPKNDIERARRGLEVPGPATTDQDYYKSRISQNPPPTQPSGKNLCLACGTPTTRRCTNCGAFWACGPEHAKQAWSKHKPECMKKAQVSPKLAAASTPTPTPLKSQYPIERIKGYLFKEDATEPRLVDVEVEKRPPEDADPAWDYARAGIRNLFQVGESFLLGNSTFTSSGDIWIWGAGSPQLVLTYADDFAINSQHKPNKCVEKLTKGKMAHKWAGPLMLMKYPQHSVERFGDVDSKDLESAIKFFNTYGS
;
A
#
# COMPACT_ATOMS: atom_id res chain seq x y z
N MET A 1 -28.17 -0.26 6.04
CA MET A 1 -27.15 0.67 5.52
C MET A 1 -27.32 0.77 4.02
N GLY A 2 -27.82 1.91 3.54
CA GLY A 2 -27.90 2.17 2.11
C GLY A 2 -26.56 2.73 1.66
N ARG A 3 -25.84 2.03 0.79
CA ARG A 3 -24.59 2.51 0.18
C ARG A 3 -24.61 2.20 -1.31
N VAL A 4 -24.43 3.21 -2.14
CA VAL A 4 -24.34 3.10 -3.59
C VAL A 4 -22.95 3.58 -4.02
N VAL A 5 -22.37 2.92 -5.03
CA VAL A 5 -21.05 3.28 -5.57
C VAL A 5 -21.17 3.58 -7.06
N ILE A 6 -20.68 4.74 -7.49
CA ILE A 6 -20.59 5.18 -8.87
C ILE A 6 -19.11 5.25 -9.25
N ASN A 7 -18.72 4.58 -10.33
CA ASN A 7 -17.38 4.65 -10.87
C ASN A 7 -17.38 5.51 -12.14
N GLN A 8 -16.68 6.65 -12.10
CA GLN A 8 -16.57 7.61 -13.20
C GLN A 8 -15.11 7.72 -13.65
N GLY A 9 -14.56 6.63 -14.19
CA GLY A 9 -13.16 6.58 -14.61
C GLY A 9 -12.20 6.58 -13.42
N SER A 10 -11.50 7.68 -13.17
CA SER A 10 -10.57 7.78 -12.04
C SER A 10 -11.21 8.16 -10.72
N LEU A 11 -12.48 8.57 -10.76
CA LEU A 11 -13.29 8.91 -9.58
C LEU A 11 -14.10 7.71 -9.14
N ASN A 12 -13.99 7.35 -7.86
CA ASN A 12 -14.89 6.41 -7.20
C ASN A 12 -15.74 7.19 -6.20
N ILE A 13 -17.05 7.19 -6.39
CA ILE A 13 -18.00 7.96 -5.57
C ILE A 13 -18.87 6.98 -4.80
N ALA A 14 -18.81 6.98 -3.48
CA ALA A 14 -19.72 6.26 -2.62
C ALA A 14 -20.66 7.25 -1.91
N TYR A 15 -21.95 6.97 -1.89
CA TYR A 15 -22.92 7.79 -1.19
C TYR A 15 -24.02 6.93 -0.57
N GLY A 16 -24.73 7.47 0.41
CA GLY A 16 -25.77 6.70 1.07
C GLY A 16 -26.19 7.28 2.41
N SER A 17 -26.79 6.41 3.23
CA SER A 17 -27.21 6.75 4.59
C SER A 17 -27.18 5.56 5.54
N ASP A 18 -26.82 5.84 6.80
CA ASP A 18 -27.01 4.94 7.93
C ASP A 18 -27.24 5.70 9.25
N HIS A 19 -27.47 4.96 10.34
CA HIS A 19 -27.82 5.50 11.65
C HIS A 19 -26.67 6.23 12.35
N ALA A 20 -25.42 5.90 12.05
CA ALA A 20 -24.24 6.49 12.67
C ALA A 20 -23.74 7.72 11.89
N THR A 21 -23.62 7.59 10.57
CA THR A 21 -23.09 8.64 9.69
C THR A 21 -24.15 9.61 9.19
N GLY A 22 -25.43 9.32 9.40
CA GLY A 22 -26.49 10.02 8.69
C GLY A 22 -26.31 9.82 7.19
N TYR A 23 -26.52 10.87 6.39
CA TYR A 23 -26.17 10.86 4.97
C TYR A 23 -24.67 11.07 4.81
N PHE A 24 -24.06 10.38 3.83
CA PHE A 24 -22.65 10.52 3.55
C PHE A 24 -22.35 10.61 2.05
N LEU A 25 -21.21 11.21 1.73
CA LEU A 25 -20.56 11.22 0.42
C LEU A 25 -19.09 10.90 0.65
N SER A 26 -18.52 10.04 -0.17
CA SER A 26 -17.09 9.77 -0.22
C SER A 26 -16.66 9.75 -1.68
N VAL A 27 -15.73 10.61 -2.06
CA VAL A 27 -15.21 10.69 -3.42
C VAL A 27 -13.71 10.46 -3.38
N SER A 28 -13.24 9.41 -4.04
CA SER A 28 -11.82 9.12 -4.19
C SER A 28 -11.37 9.41 -5.61
N ASP A 29 -10.42 10.32 -5.79
CA ASP A 29 -9.73 10.53 -7.06
C ASP A 29 -8.40 9.78 -7.08
N THR A 30 -8.39 8.64 -7.75
CA THR A 30 -7.19 7.80 -7.86
C THR A 30 -6.00 8.52 -8.50
N ARG A 31 -6.21 9.62 -9.23
CA ARG A 31 -5.12 10.41 -9.85
C ARG A 31 -4.30 11.18 -8.81
N LEU A 32 -4.90 11.48 -7.66
CA LEU A 32 -4.27 12.24 -6.58
C LEU A 32 -3.57 11.33 -5.56
N GLN A 33 -3.64 10.02 -5.74
CA GLN A 33 -3.01 9.05 -4.85
C GLN A 33 -1.55 8.83 -5.17
N HIS A 34 -0.77 8.54 -4.14
CA HIS A 34 0.61 8.06 -4.29
C HIS A 34 0.67 6.79 -5.16
N ARG A 35 1.62 6.73 -6.11
CA ARG A 35 1.78 5.61 -7.04
C ARG A 35 3.25 5.22 -7.18
N SER A 36 3.56 3.93 -7.02
CA SER A 36 4.91 3.35 -7.07
C SER A 36 5.68 3.49 -8.40
N GLY A 37 5.12 4.19 -9.39
CA GLY A 37 5.80 4.52 -10.66
C GLY A 37 5.51 5.94 -11.17
N ALA A 38 4.94 6.80 -10.33
CA ALA A 38 4.87 8.22 -10.65
C ALA A 38 6.23 8.90 -10.36
N PRO A 39 6.55 10.02 -11.03
CA PRO A 39 7.69 10.85 -10.66
C PRO A 39 7.66 11.21 -9.18
N ALA A 40 8.84 11.34 -8.56
CA ALA A 40 8.96 11.60 -7.13
C ALA A 40 8.23 12.89 -6.72
N GLU A 41 8.32 13.93 -7.55
CA GLU A 41 7.67 15.22 -7.35
C GLU A 41 6.15 15.10 -7.39
N VAL A 42 5.61 14.22 -8.24
CA VAL A 42 4.16 13.97 -8.30
C VAL A 42 3.68 13.28 -7.02
N ASN A 43 4.45 12.31 -6.53
CA ASN A 43 4.15 11.62 -5.27
C ASN A 43 4.32 12.52 -4.05
N GLU A 44 5.25 13.47 -4.08
CA GLU A 44 5.41 14.49 -3.05
C GLU A 44 4.17 15.40 -2.99
N ILE A 45 3.71 15.91 -4.14
CA ILE A 45 2.48 16.72 -4.19
C ILE A 45 1.25 15.89 -3.78
N ALA A 46 1.17 14.62 -4.19
CA ALA A 46 0.12 13.71 -3.72
C ALA A 46 0.16 13.61 -2.18
N GLY A 47 1.34 13.37 -1.61
CA GLY A 47 1.55 13.33 -0.16
C GLY A 47 1.07 14.60 0.57
N LEU A 48 1.32 15.78 0.02
CA LEU A 48 0.81 17.04 0.60
C LEU A 48 -0.72 17.14 0.59
N VAL A 49 -1.39 16.56 -0.41
CA VAL A 49 -2.86 16.48 -0.47
C VAL A 49 -3.36 15.46 0.56
N GLU A 50 -2.68 14.32 0.68
CA GLU A 50 -3.00 13.29 1.68
C GLU A 50 -2.85 13.82 3.11
N GLU A 51 -1.74 14.48 3.42
CA GLU A 51 -1.44 15.07 4.73
C GLU A 51 -2.50 16.07 5.18
N LYS A 52 -2.96 16.94 4.28
CA LYS A 52 -3.94 17.98 4.61
C LYS A 52 -5.38 17.48 4.69
N GLN A 53 -5.70 16.37 4.04
CA GLN A 53 -7.07 15.82 3.97
C GLN A 53 -7.23 14.50 4.75
N GLY A 54 -6.16 14.00 5.36
CA GLY A 54 -6.11 12.79 6.19
C GLY A 54 -6.14 11.48 5.40
N TYR A 55 -6.59 11.49 4.14
CA TYR A 55 -6.76 10.27 3.36
C TYR A 55 -6.61 10.55 1.85
N GLY A 56 -5.45 10.27 1.25
CA GLY A 56 -5.39 9.61 -0.07
C GLY A 56 -6.18 10.17 -1.27
N GLY A 57 -6.38 11.48 -1.42
CA GLY A 57 -7.25 12.04 -2.48
C GLY A 57 -8.75 11.77 -2.27
N TYR A 58 -9.17 11.62 -1.03
CA TYR A 58 -10.57 11.46 -0.62
C TYR A 58 -11.21 12.81 -0.26
N PHE A 59 -12.43 13.01 -0.71
CA PHE A 59 -13.33 14.08 -0.29
C PHE A 59 -14.57 13.44 0.34
N ASP A 60 -14.59 13.46 1.67
CA ASP A 60 -15.62 12.80 2.48
C ASP A 60 -16.47 13.83 3.23
N LEU A 61 -17.79 13.65 3.19
CA LEU A 61 -18.79 14.44 3.91
C LEU A 61 -19.77 13.54 4.65
N HIS A 62 -20.26 13.97 5.81
CA HIS A 62 -21.33 13.28 6.54
C HIS A 62 -22.24 14.23 7.32
N THR A 63 -23.48 13.83 7.62
CA THR A 63 -24.43 14.63 8.43
C THR A 63 -24.57 14.14 9.87
N GLY A 64 -24.19 12.89 10.15
CA GLY A 64 -24.39 12.22 11.43
C GLY A 64 -23.40 12.61 12.52
N PRO A 65 -23.59 12.10 13.74
CA PRO A 65 -22.69 12.32 14.87
C PRO A 65 -21.29 11.72 14.67
N VAL A 66 -21.14 10.68 13.86
CA VAL A 66 -19.88 9.97 13.61
C VAL A 66 -19.69 9.77 12.12
N GLY A 67 -18.53 10.07 11.54
CA GLY A 67 -18.26 9.84 10.12
C GLY A 67 -16.83 10.22 9.74
N PHE A 68 -16.41 9.83 8.53
CA PHE A 68 -15.13 10.22 7.96
C PHE A 68 -15.25 11.57 7.24
N GLY A 69 -14.17 12.35 7.26
CA GLY A 69 -14.11 13.66 6.60
C GLY A 69 -14.81 14.77 7.37
N PHE A 70 -15.51 15.64 6.64
CA PHE A 70 -16.11 16.85 7.20
C PHE A 70 -17.59 16.65 7.52
N LYS A 71 -18.00 17.07 8.73
CA LYS A 71 -19.41 17.18 9.07
C LYS A 71 -20.03 18.35 8.31
N ALA A 72 -21.15 18.10 7.62
CA ALA A 72 -21.85 19.08 6.80
C ALA A 72 -23.36 19.06 7.06
N THR A 73 -24.05 20.13 6.65
CA THR A 73 -25.53 20.13 6.59
C THR A 73 -26.01 19.23 5.46
N LEU A 74 -27.26 18.77 5.55
CA LEU A 74 -27.86 17.96 4.49
C LEU A 74 -27.87 18.71 3.15
N GLU A 75 -28.19 20.01 3.15
CA GLU A 75 -28.24 20.87 1.97
C GLU A 75 -26.88 20.95 1.26
N THR A 76 -25.81 21.09 2.05
CA THR A 76 -24.44 21.11 1.54
C THR A 76 -24.08 19.76 0.94
N LEU A 77 -24.39 18.67 1.63
CA LEU A 77 -24.09 17.32 1.17
C LEU A 77 -24.84 16.96 -0.12
N VAL A 78 -26.13 17.28 -0.23
CA VAL A 78 -26.92 17.00 -1.44
C VAL A 78 -26.54 17.89 -2.62
N TYR A 79 -25.99 19.09 -2.37
CA TYR A 79 -25.35 19.88 -3.43
C TYR A 79 -24.17 19.13 -4.03
N TYR A 80 -23.25 18.62 -3.20
CA TYR A 80 -22.10 17.85 -3.68
C TYR A 80 -22.50 16.51 -4.29
N TRP A 81 -23.56 15.84 -3.81
CA TRP A 81 -24.15 14.69 -4.52
C TRP A 81 -24.49 15.04 -5.97
N GLY A 82 -25.13 16.20 -6.20
CA GLY A 82 -25.42 16.69 -7.55
C GLY A 82 -24.17 16.95 -8.39
N VAL A 83 -23.15 17.58 -7.81
CA VAL A 83 -21.86 17.87 -8.48
C VAL A 83 -21.17 16.58 -8.95
N TYR A 84 -21.18 15.53 -8.13
CA TYR A 84 -20.55 14.25 -8.46
C TYR A 84 -21.48 13.27 -9.21
N GLY A 85 -22.64 13.74 -9.68
CA GLY A 85 -23.51 12.95 -10.55
C GLY A 85 -24.31 11.86 -9.85
N VAL A 86 -24.59 12.02 -8.55
CA VAL A 86 -25.58 11.18 -7.86
C VAL A 86 -26.95 11.37 -8.52
N PRO A 87 -27.70 10.28 -8.80
CA PRO A 87 -29.01 10.36 -9.44
C PRO A 87 -29.99 11.29 -8.70
N LYS A 88 -30.70 12.14 -9.45
CA LYS A 88 -31.66 13.12 -8.90
C LYS A 88 -32.69 12.50 -7.96
N ASN A 89 -33.17 11.29 -8.25
CA ASN A 89 -34.12 10.60 -7.39
C ASN A 89 -33.56 10.32 -6.00
N ASP A 90 -32.27 10.01 -5.88
CA ASP A 90 -31.65 9.71 -4.58
C ASP A 90 -31.41 11.01 -3.80
N ILE A 91 -31.05 12.09 -4.49
CA ILE A 91 -30.97 13.46 -3.94
C ILE A 91 -32.33 13.90 -3.36
N GLU A 92 -33.41 13.72 -4.11
CA GLU A 92 -34.76 14.08 -3.68
C GLU A 92 -35.26 13.24 -2.50
N ARG A 93 -34.86 11.96 -2.42
CA ARG A 93 -35.14 11.11 -1.26
C ARG A 93 -34.44 11.63 -0.01
N ALA A 94 -33.14 11.94 -0.12
CA ALA A 94 -32.37 12.48 0.99
C ALA A 94 -32.97 13.79 1.52
N ARG A 95 -33.37 14.71 0.62
CA ARG A 95 -34.07 15.96 0.99
C ARG A 95 -35.36 15.74 1.78
N ARG A 96 -36.05 14.62 1.55
CA ARG A 96 -37.26 14.23 2.28
C ARG A 96 -36.97 13.45 3.57
N GLY A 97 -35.70 13.32 3.95
CA GLY A 97 -35.29 12.51 5.10
C GLY A 97 -35.45 11.01 4.89
N LEU A 98 -35.57 10.54 3.65
CA LEU A 98 -35.74 9.13 3.33
C LEU A 98 -34.40 8.47 3.04
N GLU A 99 -34.23 7.23 3.51
CA GLU A 99 -33.04 6.44 3.21
C GLU A 99 -32.84 6.25 1.70
N VAL A 100 -31.58 6.30 1.27
CA VAL A 100 -31.20 5.91 -0.09
C VAL A 100 -31.15 4.39 -0.14
N PRO A 101 -31.96 3.72 -0.99
CA PRO A 101 -31.90 2.27 -1.10
C PRO A 101 -30.51 1.88 -1.60
N GLY A 102 -29.79 1.06 -0.82
CA GLY A 102 -28.61 0.38 -1.33
C GLY A 102 -28.98 -0.48 -2.54
N PRO A 103 -28.02 -0.88 -3.37
CA PRO A 103 -28.30 -1.84 -4.44
C PRO A 103 -28.92 -3.07 -3.79
N ALA A 104 -30.16 -3.39 -4.20
CA ALA A 104 -30.72 -4.70 -3.93
C ALA A 104 -29.66 -5.70 -4.45
N THR A 105 -29.22 -6.57 -3.56
CA THR A 105 -28.03 -7.40 -3.67
C THR A 105 -27.70 -7.84 -5.10
N THR A 106 -26.45 -7.60 -5.51
CA THR A 106 -25.72 -8.20 -6.66
C THR A 106 -26.15 -7.90 -8.10
N ASP A 107 -27.18 -7.10 -8.38
CA ASP A 107 -27.61 -6.93 -9.76
C ASP A 107 -26.77 -5.91 -10.56
N GLN A 108 -25.79 -6.42 -11.30
CA GLN A 108 -24.88 -5.66 -12.16
C GLN A 108 -25.61 -4.94 -13.30
N ASP A 109 -26.84 -5.36 -13.64
CA ASP A 109 -27.65 -4.79 -14.72
C ASP A 109 -28.41 -3.53 -14.29
N TYR A 110 -28.64 -3.35 -12.98
CA TYR A 110 -29.16 -2.09 -12.43
C TYR A 110 -28.21 -0.91 -12.69
N TYR A 111 -26.89 -1.13 -12.59
CA TYR A 111 -25.89 -0.09 -12.86
C TYR A 111 -25.76 0.24 -14.36
N LYS A 112 -25.83 -0.78 -15.24
CA LYS A 112 -25.72 -0.58 -16.69
C LYS A 112 -26.90 0.23 -17.26
N SER A 113 -28.12 0.00 -16.76
CA SER A 113 -29.31 0.72 -17.24
C SER A 113 -29.30 2.22 -16.90
N ARG A 114 -28.74 2.61 -15.74
CA ARG A 114 -28.63 4.03 -15.32
C ARG A 114 -27.48 4.80 -15.95
N ILE A 115 -26.35 4.17 -16.27
CA ILE A 115 -25.21 4.84 -16.94
C ILE A 115 -25.60 5.34 -18.36
N SER A 116 -26.53 4.66 -19.04
CA SER A 116 -26.96 5.06 -20.39
C SER A 116 -27.69 6.43 -20.44
N GLN A 117 -28.14 6.95 -19.29
CA GLN A 117 -28.87 8.22 -19.22
C GLN A 117 -27.96 9.46 -19.14
N ASN A 118 -26.63 9.29 -19.00
CA ASN A 118 -25.66 10.38 -19.00
C ASN A 118 -24.37 9.95 -19.72
N PRO A 119 -24.24 10.13 -21.06
CA PRO A 119 -23.05 9.69 -21.77
C PRO A 119 -21.82 10.52 -21.38
N PRO A 120 -20.64 9.90 -21.17
CA PRO A 120 -19.41 10.63 -20.94
C PRO A 120 -18.96 11.37 -22.21
N PRO A 121 -18.22 12.49 -22.09
CA PRO A 121 -17.72 13.24 -23.23
C PRO A 121 -16.77 12.38 -24.09
N THR A 122 -17.01 12.34 -25.40
CA THR A 122 -16.25 11.56 -26.39
C THR A 122 -14.79 12.02 -26.51
N GLN A 123 -13.84 11.06 -26.52
CA GLN A 123 -12.39 11.29 -26.66
C GLN A 123 -11.82 10.84 -28.04
N PRO A 124 -10.66 11.41 -28.46
CA PRO A 124 -10.09 11.27 -29.80
C PRO A 124 -9.15 10.06 -29.98
N SER A 125 -9.02 9.61 -31.23
CA SER A 125 -8.28 8.44 -31.72
C SER A 125 -6.74 8.62 -31.71
N GLY A 126 -6.02 7.75 -30.99
CA GLY A 126 -4.55 7.66 -31.09
C GLY A 126 -3.78 7.16 -29.85
N LYS A 127 -4.39 6.42 -28.91
CA LYS A 127 -3.74 6.10 -27.62
C LYS A 127 -3.29 4.64 -27.50
N ASN A 128 -2.18 4.46 -26.80
CA ASN A 128 -1.72 3.18 -26.24
C ASN A 128 -2.84 2.53 -25.42
N LEU A 129 -3.36 1.39 -25.86
CA LEU A 129 -4.50 0.72 -25.21
C LEU A 129 -4.01 -0.46 -24.37
N CYS A 130 -4.65 -0.67 -23.22
CA CYS A 130 -4.45 -1.85 -22.42
C CYS A 130 -4.84 -3.10 -23.23
N LEU A 131 -3.93 -4.08 -23.36
CA LEU A 131 -4.21 -5.29 -24.13
C LEU A 131 -5.35 -6.13 -23.54
N ALA A 132 -5.60 -6.03 -22.24
CA ALA A 132 -6.64 -6.79 -21.57
C ALA A 132 -8.04 -6.18 -21.72
N CYS A 133 -8.17 -4.85 -21.61
CA CYS A 133 -9.48 -4.19 -21.53
C CYS A 133 -9.71 -3.08 -22.56
N GLY A 134 -8.72 -2.76 -23.40
CA GLY A 134 -8.80 -1.71 -24.42
C GLY A 134 -8.78 -0.28 -23.88
N THR A 135 -8.72 -0.06 -22.57
CA THR A 135 -8.68 1.29 -21.98
C THR A 135 -7.34 1.97 -22.30
N PRO A 136 -7.34 3.25 -22.72
CA PRO A 136 -6.13 4.03 -22.88
C PRO A 136 -5.26 4.01 -21.62
N THR A 137 -3.97 3.79 -21.77
CA THR A 137 -3.04 3.72 -20.65
C THR A 137 -1.66 4.28 -21.01
N THR A 138 -0.97 4.79 -20.00
CA THR A 138 0.43 5.22 -20.10
C THR A 138 1.39 4.20 -19.50
N ARG A 139 0.88 3.09 -18.96
CA ARG A 139 1.68 2.05 -18.33
C ARG A 139 2.11 1.02 -19.36
N ARG A 140 3.43 0.87 -19.53
CA ARG A 140 4.07 -0.11 -20.41
C ARG A 140 4.87 -1.15 -19.62
N CYS A 141 5.09 -2.31 -20.22
CA CYS A 141 5.98 -3.34 -19.66
C CYS A 141 7.37 -2.75 -19.42
N THR A 142 7.88 -2.85 -18.19
CA THR A 142 9.20 -2.35 -17.82
C THR A 142 10.35 -3.13 -18.47
N ASN A 143 10.10 -4.40 -18.82
CA ASN A 143 11.12 -5.25 -19.44
C ASN A 143 11.32 -4.93 -20.93
N CYS A 144 10.24 -4.89 -21.72
CA CYS A 144 10.35 -4.71 -23.19
C CYS A 144 9.87 -3.36 -23.72
N GLY A 145 9.15 -2.56 -22.92
CA GLY A 145 8.58 -1.27 -23.32
C GLY A 145 7.50 -1.31 -24.41
N ALA A 146 7.18 -2.48 -24.97
CA ALA A 146 6.35 -2.61 -26.17
C ALA A 146 4.88 -2.99 -25.89
N PHE A 147 4.56 -3.36 -24.66
CA PHE A 147 3.24 -3.82 -24.24
C PHE A 147 2.62 -2.84 -23.25
N TRP A 148 1.31 -2.61 -23.32
CA TRP A 148 0.60 -1.66 -22.47
C TRP A 148 -0.50 -2.34 -21.64
N ALA A 149 -0.57 -2.03 -20.35
CA ALA A 149 -1.61 -2.51 -19.45
C ALA A 149 -1.94 -1.47 -18.38
N CYS A 150 -3.22 -1.23 -18.11
CA CYS A 150 -3.64 -0.21 -17.15
C CYS A 150 -3.35 -0.56 -15.69
N GLY A 151 -3.04 -1.82 -15.37
CA GLY A 151 -2.71 -2.28 -14.03
C GLY A 151 -2.04 -3.66 -14.00
N PRO A 152 -1.53 -4.09 -12.83
CA PRO A 152 -0.85 -5.37 -12.65
C PRO A 152 -1.77 -6.57 -12.92
N GLU A 153 -3.05 -6.50 -12.53
CA GLU A 153 -4.04 -7.54 -12.83
C GLU A 153 -4.18 -7.78 -14.34
N HIS A 154 -4.30 -6.70 -15.12
CA HIS A 154 -4.39 -6.78 -16.58
C HIS A 154 -3.05 -7.17 -17.24
N ALA A 155 -1.92 -6.82 -16.63
CA ALA A 155 -0.62 -7.33 -17.07
C ALA A 155 -0.51 -8.85 -16.87
N LYS A 156 -0.97 -9.35 -15.70
CA LYS A 156 -1.01 -10.78 -15.38
C LYS A 156 -1.96 -11.55 -16.31
N GLN A 157 -3.16 -11.02 -16.55
CA GLN A 157 -4.14 -11.60 -17.47
C GLN A 157 -3.60 -11.70 -18.91
N ALA A 158 -2.89 -10.66 -19.36
CA ALA A 158 -2.30 -10.64 -20.70
C ALA A 158 -0.92 -11.32 -20.80
N TRP A 159 -0.34 -11.77 -19.67
CA TRP A 159 1.04 -12.25 -19.60
C TRP A 159 1.29 -13.47 -20.47
N SER A 160 0.34 -14.42 -20.54
CA SER A 160 0.49 -15.63 -21.36
C SER A 160 0.69 -15.32 -22.84
N LYS A 161 -0.01 -14.28 -23.35
CA LYS A 161 0.12 -13.81 -24.73
C LYS A 161 1.34 -12.90 -24.92
N HIS A 162 1.66 -12.08 -23.93
CA HIS A 162 2.76 -11.13 -24.00
C HIS A 162 4.15 -11.76 -23.83
N LYS A 163 4.30 -12.75 -22.95
CA LYS A 163 5.57 -13.36 -22.53
C LYS A 163 6.46 -13.78 -23.71
N PRO A 164 5.97 -14.47 -24.77
CA PRO A 164 6.81 -14.88 -25.89
C PRO A 164 7.44 -13.68 -26.62
N GLU A 165 6.71 -12.57 -26.76
CA GLU A 165 7.20 -11.36 -27.43
C GLU A 165 8.08 -10.52 -26.52
N CYS A 166 7.75 -10.46 -25.22
CA CYS A 166 8.54 -9.77 -24.22
C CYS A 166 9.97 -10.31 -24.19
N MET A 167 10.12 -11.63 -24.18
CA MET A 167 11.43 -12.29 -24.12
C MET A 167 12.23 -12.08 -25.42
N LYS A 168 11.57 -12.11 -26.58
CA LYS A 168 12.22 -11.83 -27.87
C LYS A 168 12.77 -10.40 -27.93
N LYS A 169 12.01 -9.40 -27.48
CA LYS A 169 12.45 -7.99 -27.53
C LYS A 169 13.49 -7.64 -26.46
N ALA A 170 13.40 -8.24 -25.27
CA ALA A 170 14.41 -8.04 -24.22
C ALA A 170 15.82 -8.49 -24.64
N GLN A 171 15.93 -9.48 -25.53
CA GLN A 171 17.22 -9.98 -26.03
C GLN A 171 17.85 -9.07 -27.11
N VAL A 172 17.07 -8.20 -27.76
CA VAL A 172 17.56 -7.38 -28.89
C VAL A 172 17.98 -5.97 -28.43
N SER A 173 17.83 -5.62 -27.15
CA SER A 173 18.20 -4.30 -26.62
C SER A 173 19.27 -4.28 -25.51
N PRO A 174 20.50 -4.81 -25.68
CA PRO A 174 21.55 -4.66 -24.65
C PRO A 174 22.51 -3.48 -24.84
N LYS A 175 22.40 -2.63 -25.87
CA LYS A 175 23.55 -1.78 -26.28
C LYS A 175 23.42 -0.25 -26.18
N LEU A 176 22.35 0.31 -25.60
CA LEU A 176 22.19 1.78 -25.50
C LEU A 176 21.92 2.33 -24.09
N ALA A 177 21.92 1.50 -23.05
CA ALA A 177 21.64 1.94 -21.67
C ALA A 177 22.86 1.93 -20.73
N ALA A 178 24.09 1.89 -21.26
CA ALA A 178 25.32 1.86 -20.47
C ALA A 178 26.06 3.21 -20.39
N ALA A 179 25.46 4.31 -20.87
CA ALA A 179 26.04 5.64 -20.74
C ALA A 179 25.22 6.49 -19.76
N SER A 180 25.81 6.73 -18.59
CA SER A 180 25.56 7.89 -17.74
C SER A 180 24.22 7.96 -17.01
N THR A 181 23.89 6.95 -16.19
CA THR A 181 23.07 7.21 -15.00
C THR A 181 24.00 7.65 -13.88
N PRO A 182 23.95 8.90 -13.38
CA PRO A 182 24.69 9.26 -12.18
C PRO A 182 24.23 8.35 -11.04
N THR A 183 25.20 7.73 -10.35
CA THR A 183 24.95 7.01 -9.10
C THR A 183 24.11 7.92 -8.21
N PRO A 184 22.88 7.54 -7.82
CA PRO A 184 22.07 8.38 -6.96
C PRO A 184 22.83 8.56 -5.65
N THR A 185 23.29 9.78 -5.40
CA THR A 185 23.86 10.17 -4.12
C THR A 185 22.83 9.79 -3.06
N PRO A 186 23.19 9.00 -2.03
CA PRO A 186 22.26 8.67 -0.97
C PRO A 186 21.69 9.97 -0.42
N LEU A 187 20.36 10.12 -0.43
CA LEU A 187 19.72 11.22 0.27
C LEU A 187 20.18 11.12 1.72
N LYS A 188 20.95 12.12 2.17
CA LYS A 188 21.28 12.25 3.58
C LYS A 188 19.97 12.42 4.33
N SER A 189 19.70 11.55 5.28
CA SER A 189 18.60 11.75 6.23
C SER A 189 18.74 13.13 6.85
N GLN A 190 17.63 13.87 6.93
CA GLN A 190 17.58 15.18 7.59
C GLN A 190 17.44 15.07 9.12
N TYR A 191 17.24 13.85 9.63
CA TYR A 191 16.96 13.59 11.03
C TYR A 191 18.13 12.85 11.71
N PRO A 192 18.25 12.90 13.04
CA PRO A 192 19.27 12.15 13.77
C PRO A 192 19.12 10.63 13.53
N ILE A 193 20.25 9.97 13.25
CA ILE A 193 20.32 8.51 13.13
C ILE A 193 20.79 7.94 14.48
N GLU A 194 20.04 6.98 15.02
CA GLU A 194 20.43 6.16 16.17
C GLU A 194 20.85 4.77 15.69
N ARG A 195 21.82 4.16 16.37
CA ARG A 195 22.20 2.77 16.14
C ARG A 195 21.67 1.90 17.26
N ILE A 196 20.92 0.87 16.90
CA ILE A 196 20.37 -0.14 17.81
C ILE A 196 20.82 -1.54 17.37
N LYS A 197 20.62 -2.54 18.22
CA LYS A 197 20.80 -3.95 17.89
C LYS A 197 19.49 -4.59 17.44
N GLY A 198 19.55 -5.33 16.33
CA GLY A 198 18.47 -6.19 15.82
C GLY A 198 18.96 -7.61 15.54
N TYR A 199 18.04 -8.57 15.45
CA TYR A 199 18.35 -9.94 15.00
C TYR A 199 18.01 -10.11 13.53
N LEU A 200 19.02 -10.39 12.72
CA LEU A 200 18.89 -10.76 11.31
C LEU A 200 18.80 -12.27 11.14
N PHE A 201 17.71 -12.73 10.53
CA PHE A 201 17.49 -14.11 10.13
C PHE A 201 17.73 -14.21 8.62
N LYS A 202 18.99 -14.37 8.20
CA LYS A 202 19.33 -14.50 6.78
C LYS A 202 18.78 -15.84 6.24
N GLU A 203 18.20 -15.84 5.03
CA GLU A 203 17.49 -17.00 4.47
C GLU A 203 18.30 -18.32 4.46
N ASP A 204 19.60 -18.22 4.21
CA ASP A 204 20.54 -19.34 4.07
C ASP A 204 21.30 -19.66 5.36
N ALA A 205 21.25 -18.76 6.36
CA ALA A 205 21.92 -18.94 7.63
C ALA A 205 21.15 -19.92 8.53
N THR A 206 21.86 -20.61 9.42
CA THR A 206 21.25 -21.53 10.39
C THR A 206 21.12 -20.91 11.78
N GLU A 207 21.63 -19.70 11.98
CA GLU A 207 21.62 -19.01 13.27
C GLU A 207 21.34 -17.52 13.05
N PRO A 208 20.60 -16.87 13.97
CA PRO A 208 20.33 -15.45 13.87
C PRO A 208 21.59 -14.67 14.21
N ARG A 209 21.78 -13.52 13.57
CA ARG A 209 22.92 -12.64 13.81
C ARG A 209 22.46 -11.36 14.47
N LEU A 210 23.14 -10.96 15.54
CA LEU A 210 23.00 -9.61 16.08
C LEU A 210 23.68 -8.63 15.12
N VAL A 211 22.95 -7.62 14.67
CA VAL A 211 23.46 -6.60 13.75
C VAL A 211 23.13 -5.20 14.28
N ASP A 212 23.97 -4.22 13.91
CA ASP A 212 23.64 -2.82 14.10
C ASP A 212 22.61 -2.39 13.03
N VAL A 213 21.54 -1.74 13.48
CA VAL A 213 20.49 -1.18 12.65
C VAL A 213 20.50 0.33 12.89
N GLU A 214 20.58 1.08 11.80
CA GLU A 214 20.47 2.54 11.83
C GLU A 214 18.99 2.93 11.72
N VAL A 215 18.50 3.73 12.66
CA VAL A 215 17.10 4.16 12.75
C VAL A 215 17.05 5.69 12.74
N GLU A 216 16.23 6.23 11.85
CA GLU A 216 16.02 7.67 11.69
C GLU A 216 14.99 8.17 12.73
N LYS A 217 15.38 9.10 13.62
CA LYS A 217 14.49 9.68 14.65
C LYS A 217 13.72 10.88 14.12
N ARG A 218 12.44 10.71 13.76
CA ARG A 218 11.60 11.84 13.35
C ARG A 218 10.97 12.54 14.55
N PRO A 219 10.87 13.88 14.54
CA PRO A 219 10.15 14.62 15.56
C PRO A 219 8.66 14.25 15.53
N PRO A 220 7.96 14.30 16.68
CA PRO A 220 6.54 13.94 16.77
C PRO A 220 5.62 14.80 15.89
N GLU A 221 6.06 16.01 15.54
CA GLU A 221 5.27 17.00 14.79
C GLU A 221 5.03 16.59 13.33
N ASP A 222 5.89 15.73 12.77
CA ASP A 222 5.76 15.18 11.41
C ASP A 222 5.05 13.82 11.39
N ALA A 223 4.62 13.28 12.55
CA ALA A 223 3.95 12.00 12.65
C ALA A 223 2.43 12.21 12.76
N ASP A 224 1.65 11.71 11.80
CA ASP A 224 0.19 11.64 11.94
C ASP A 224 -0.12 10.89 13.26
N PRO A 225 -0.79 11.55 14.23
CA PRO A 225 -1.00 11.01 15.56
C PRO A 225 -1.88 9.74 15.58
N ALA A 226 -2.51 9.37 14.47
CA ALA A 226 -3.35 8.18 14.42
C ALA A 226 -2.60 6.93 13.91
N TRP A 227 -1.57 7.07 13.05
CA TRP A 227 -1.02 5.91 12.31
C TRP A 227 0.48 5.95 11.99
N ASP A 228 1.16 7.10 12.12
CA ASP A 228 2.56 7.23 11.65
C ASP A 228 3.61 7.00 12.74
N TYR A 229 3.18 6.82 13.99
CA TYR A 229 4.07 6.54 15.13
C TYR A 229 4.95 5.29 14.96
N ALA A 230 4.58 4.36 14.08
CA ALA A 230 5.34 3.12 13.85
C ALA A 230 6.20 3.12 12.57
N ARG A 231 5.94 4.00 11.60
CA ARG A 231 6.62 4.02 10.29
C ARG A 231 7.67 5.11 10.16
N ALA A 232 7.68 6.07 11.07
CA ALA A 232 8.69 7.11 11.17
C ALA A 232 10.06 6.52 11.56
N GLY A 233 10.80 5.99 10.59
CA GLY A 233 12.26 5.86 10.74
C GLY A 233 12.94 4.63 10.15
N ILE A 234 12.20 3.60 9.74
CA ILE A 234 12.80 2.46 8.99
C ILE A 234 12.83 2.82 7.49
N ARG A 235 13.34 4.00 7.14
CA ARG A 235 13.57 4.36 5.74
C ARG A 235 14.86 3.67 5.29
N ASN A 236 14.74 2.64 4.45
CA ASN A 236 15.80 2.14 3.57
C ASN A 236 17.16 1.79 4.23
N LEU A 237 17.23 1.65 5.55
CA LEU A 237 18.46 1.40 6.31
C LEU A 237 18.69 -0.09 6.58
N PHE A 238 18.51 -0.92 5.56
CA PHE A 238 19.34 -2.11 5.43
C PHE A 238 20.68 -1.74 4.76
N GLN A 239 21.27 -0.60 5.14
CA GLN A 239 22.73 -0.46 5.08
C GLN A 239 23.32 -1.16 6.31
N VAL A 240 23.02 -2.46 6.46
CA VAL A 240 23.96 -3.35 7.15
C VAL A 240 25.21 -3.25 6.28
N GLY A 241 26.21 -2.49 6.74
CA GLY A 241 27.18 -1.74 5.92
C GLY A 241 27.65 -2.43 4.63
N GLU A 242 28.05 -1.63 3.62
CA GLU A 242 28.37 -1.96 2.21
C GLU A 242 28.91 -3.37 1.86
N SER A 243 29.47 -4.12 2.80
CA SER A 243 29.89 -5.51 2.66
C SER A 243 28.80 -6.58 2.89
N PHE A 244 27.60 -6.24 3.36
CA PHE A 244 26.55 -7.24 3.67
C PHE A 244 25.44 -7.37 2.61
N LEU A 245 25.32 -6.41 1.70
CA LEU A 245 24.42 -6.45 0.54
C LEU A 245 24.98 -7.29 -0.63
N LEU A 246 25.55 -8.45 -0.32
CA LEU A 246 25.90 -9.45 -1.35
C LEU A 246 24.61 -10.12 -1.85
N GLY A 247 24.01 -9.47 -2.84
CA GLY A 247 23.10 -10.06 -3.81
C GLY A 247 21.72 -9.42 -3.84
N ASN A 248 21.56 -8.26 -4.50
CA ASN A 248 20.35 -7.68 -5.14
C ASN A 248 18.97 -7.79 -4.43
N SER A 249 18.92 -8.21 -3.16
CA SER A 249 17.69 -8.49 -2.43
C SER A 249 17.37 -7.27 -1.60
N THR A 250 16.97 -6.19 -2.28
CA THR A 250 16.27 -5.11 -1.59
C THR A 250 14.92 -5.68 -1.13
N PHE A 251 14.52 -5.39 0.11
CA PHE A 251 13.11 -5.51 0.49
C PHE A 251 12.37 -4.51 -0.41
N THR A 252 11.91 -4.96 -1.57
CA THR A 252 11.22 -4.12 -2.55
C THR A 252 9.86 -3.68 -2.04
N SER A 253 9.30 -4.47 -1.12
CA SER A 253 8.25 -4.08 -0.19
C SER A 253 8.41 -4.89 1.10
N SER A 254 8.10 -4.26 2.24
CA SER A 254 8.26 -4.88 3.55
C SER A 254 6.96 -4.83 4.34
N GLY A 255 6.61 -5.94 4.97
CA GLY A 255 5.54 -6.02 5.96
C GLY A 255 6.12 -6.05 7.37
N ASP A 256 5.34 -5.56 8.33
CA ASP A 256 5.68 -5.63 9.76
C ASP A 256 4.61 -6.43 10.50
N ILE A 257 5.03 -7.34 11.38
CA ILE A 257 4.14 -8.02 12.33
C ILE A 257 4.57 -7.69 13.76
N TRP A 258 3.59 -7.30 14.56
CA TRP A 258 3.72 -7.05 15.98
C TRP A 258 3.62 -8.35 16.77
N ILE A 259 4.62 -8.62 17.61
CA ILE A 259 4.62 -9.76 18.52
C ILE A 259 4.20 -9.26 19.90
N TRP A 260 3.02 -9.68 20.34
CA TRP A 260 2.45 -9.32 21.65
C TRP A 260 2.62 -10.47 22.65
N GLY A 261 3.27 -10.18 23.78
CA GLY A 261 3.34 -11.07 24.93
C GLY A 261 2.93 -10.34 26.21
N ALA A 262 2.23 -11.02 27.12
CA ALA A 262 1.91 -10.47 28.43
C ALA A 262 3.22 -10.13 29.19
N GLY A 263 3.55 -8.84 29.27
CA GLY A 263 4.76 -8.34 29.92
C GLY A 263 6.04 -8.35 29.08
N SER A 264 5.97 -8.68 27.79
CA SER A 264 7.11 -8.58 26.88
C SER A 264 7.14 -7.21 26.18
N PRO A 265 8.32 -6.68 25.85
CA PRO A 265 8.42 -5.53 24.96
C PRO A 265 7.71 -5.86 23.63
N GLN A 266 7.08 -4.85 23.02
CA GLN A 266 6.52 -5.01 21.68
C GLN A 266 7.68 -5.31 20.74
N LEU A 267 7.65 -6.43 20.02
CA LEU A 267 8.66 -6.72 19.00
C LEU A 267 8.05 -6.49 17.62
N VAL A 268 8.86 -6.00 16.70
CA VAL A 268 8.51 -5.84 15.29
C VAL A 268 9.34 -6.82 14.49
N LEU A 269 8.66 -7.65 13.71
CA LEU A 269 9.27 -8.52 12.72
C LEU A 269 9.04 -7.95 11.32
N THR A 270 10.11 -7.51 10.67
CA THR A 270 10.08 -7.00 9.30
C THR A 270 10.48 -8.12 8.32
N TYR A 271 9.71 -8.26 7.24
CA TYR A 271 9.86 -9.32 6.22
C TYR A 271 9.49 -8.80 4.84
N ALA A 272 9.86 -9.55 3.77
CA ALA A 272 9.43 -9.22 2.41
C ALA A 272 7.94 -9.57 2.22
N ASP A 273 7.07 -8.59 2.04
CA ASP A 273 5.61 -8.82 2.00
C ASP A 273 5.14 -9.78 0.90
N ASP A 274 5.93 -9.92 -0.16
CA ASP A 274 5.67 -10.79 -1.29
C ASP A 274 6.17 -12.23 -1.09
N PHE A 275 6.82 -12.59 0.03
CA PHE A 275 7.44 -13.90 0.19
C PHE A 275 6.46 -15.07 0.04
N ALA A 276 5.17 -14.85 0.37
CA ALA A 276 4.13 -15.87 0.24
C ALA A 276 3.72 -16.13 -1.23
N ILE A 277 3.90 -15.16 -2.12
CA ILE A 277 3.47 -15.23 -3.52
C ILE A 277 4.64 -15.29 -4.51
N ASN A 278 5.82 -14.87 -4.09
CA ASN A 278 7.03 -14.85 -4.89
C ASN A 278 7.89 -16.08 -4.58
N SER A 279 7.84 -17.06 -5.49
CA SER A 279 8.55 -18.33 -5.37
C SER A 279 10.08 -18.21 -5.46
N GLN A 280 10.64 -17.01 -5.63
CA GLN A 280 12.09 -16.80 -5.64
C GLN A 280 12.67 -16.72 -4.23
N HIS A 281 11.85 -16.40 -3.22
CA HIS A 281 12.31 -16.39 -1.83
C HIS A 281 12.54 -17.82 -1.34
N LYS A 282 13.71 -18.07 -0.77
CA LYS A 282 14.04 -19.41 -0.24
C LYS A 282 13.48 -19.56 1.17
N PRO A 283 13.14 -20.80 1.59
CA PRO A 283 12.80 -21.08 2.98
C PRO A 283 13.87 -20.55 3.93
N ASN A 284 13.44 -19.89 5.00
CA ASN A 284 14.37 -19.32 5.99
C ASN A 284 14.90 -20.44 6.91
N LYS A 285 16.12 -20.91 6.63
CA LYS A 285 16.74 -22.02 7.37
C LYS A 285 17.01 -21.71 8.84
N CYS A 286 17.17 -20.42 9.17
CA CYS A 286 17.38 -19.99 10.54
C CYS A 286 16.11 -20.23 11.37
N VAL A 287 14.96 -19.78 10.86
CA VAL A 287 13.66 -20.01 11.49
C VAL A 287 13.34 -21.51 11.57
N GLU A 288 13.61 -22.27 10.50
CA GLU A 288 13.40 -23.72 10.48
C GLU A 288 14.23 -24.43 11.57
N LYS A 289 15.52 -24.11 11.72
CA LYS A 289 16.37 -24.68 12.78
C LYS A 289 15.93 -24.25 14.18
N LEU A 290 15.65 -22.96 14.39
CA LEU A 290 15.22 -22.43 15.69
C LEU A 290 13.90 -23.04 16.17
N THR A 291 12.97 -23.30 15.24
CA THR A 291 11.68 -23.94 15.53
C THR A 291 11.75 -25.46 15.50
N LYS A 292 12.91 -26.06 15.18
CA LYS A 292 13.08 -27.51 14.98
C LYS A 292 12.06 -28.07 13.98
N GLY A 293 11.77 -27.29 12.93
CA GLY A 293 10.78 -27.62 11.89
C GLY A 293 9.31 -27.50 12.34
N LYS A 294 9.03 -26.96 13.53
CA LYS A 294 7.66 -26.82 14.09
C LYS A 294 7.00 -25.47 13.78
N MET A 295 7.54 -24.70 12.84
CA MET A 295 6.95 -23.43 12.44
C MET A 295 5.55 -23.63 11.84
N ALA A 296 4.58 -22.83 12.30
CA ALA A 296 3.21 -22.87 11.79
C ALA A 296 3.09 -22.21 10.40
N HIS A 297 4.03 -21.32 10.07
CA HIS A 297 4.10 -20.63 8.80
C HIS A 297 5.41 -20.92 8.06
N LYS A 298 5.36 -21.02 6.73
CA LYS A 298 6.53 -21.27 5.87
C LYS A 298 7.29 -19.97 5.59
N TRP A 299 7.96 -19.45 6.60
CA TRP A 299 8.77 -18.24 6.48
C TRP A 299 9.84 -18.38 5.39
N ALA A 300 9.93 -17.38 4.51
CA ALA A 300 10.88 -17.34 3.41
C ALA A 300 11.53 -15.96 3.28
N GLY A 301 12.72 -15.92 2.69
CA GLY A 301 13.51 -14.70 2.55
C GLY A 301 14.16 -14.25 3.87
N PRO A 302 14.90 -13.13 3.87
CA PRO A 302 15.48 -12.54 5.06
C PRO A 302 14.39 -11.95 5.98
N LEU A 303 14.58 -12.07 7.30
CA LEU A 303 13.72 -11.44 8.31
C LEU A 303 14.56 -10.61 9.27
N MET A 304 13.98 -9.55 9.83
CA MET A 304 14.60 -8.71 10.86
C MET A 304 13.68 -8.60 12.07
N LEU A 305 14.21 -8.87 13.26
CA LEU A 305 13.51 -8.64 14.51
C LEU A 305 14.11 -7.43 15.24
N MET A 306 13.26 -6.50 15.64
CA MET A 306 13.62 -5.29 16.38
C MET A 306 12.72 -5.14 17.61
N LYS A 307 13.24 -4.43 18.63
CA LYS A 307 12.50 -4.14 19.86
C LYS A 307 11.86 -2.77 19.78
N TYR A 308 10.55 -2.72 20.00
CA TYR A 308 9.75 -1.51 20.00
C TYR A 308 9.38 -1.10 21.43
N PRO A 309 9.61 0.16 21.80
CA PRO A 309 9.31 0.69 23.13
C PRO A 309 7.79 0.87 23.32
N GLN A 310 7.24 0.25 24.36
CA GLN A 310 5.80 0.28 24.63
C GLN A 310 5.27 1.69 25.03
N HIS A 311 6.14 2.64 25.39
CA HIS A 311 5.73 3.92 26.01
C HIS A 311 6.47 5.17 25.51
N SER A 312 7.33 5.05 24.51
CA SER A 312 7.99 6.21 23.91
C SER A 312 8.12 5.94 22.43
N VAL A 313 7.34 6.64 21.61
CA VAL A 313 7.43 6.57 20.15
C VAL A 313 8.81 6.98 19.61
N GLU A 314 9.73 7.38 20.48
CA GLU A 314 11.01 7.97 20.11
C GLU A 314 12.20 7.00 20.09
N ARG A 315 12.08 5.75 20.57
CA ARG A 315 13.27 4.92 20.85
C ARG A 315 13.11 3.42 20.64
N PHE A 316 13.36 2.92 19.44
CA PHE A 316 13.67 1.51 19.28
C PHE A 316 14.77 1.07 20.26
N GLY A 317 14.64 -0.14 20.80
CA GLY A 317 15.59 -0.68 21.77
C GLY A 317 16.50 -1.73 21.16
N ASP A 318 17.61 -2.00 21.84
CA ASP A 318 18.45 -3.15 21.54
C ASP A 318 17.69 -4.44 21.86
N VAL A 319 17.66 -5.37 20.89
CA VAL A 319 17.17 -6.73 21.14
C VAL A 319 18.12 -7.50 22.06
N ASP A 320 17.54 -8.35 22.90
CA ASP A 320 18.27 -9.28 23.76
C ASP A 320 17.81 -10.75 23.57
N SER A 321 18.41 -11.68 24.31
CA SER A 321 18.10 -13.11 24.16
C SER A 321 16.65 -13.47 24.51
N LYS A 322 15.98 -12.72 25.39
CA LYS A 322 14.55 -12.95 25.73
C LYS A 322 13.64 -12.52 24.59
N ASP A 323 14.03 -11.48 23.86
CA ASP A 323 13.32 -11.05 22.65
C ASP A 323 13.40 -12.15 21.57
N LEU A 324 14.56 -12.80 21.42
CA LEU A 324 14.73 -13.96 20.53
C LEU A 324 13.85 -15.14 20.95
N GLU A 325 13.80 -15.49 22.23
CA GLU A 325 12.90 -16.55 22.74
C GLU A 325 11.43 -16.26 22.41
N SER A 326 11.03 -14.99 22.56
CA SER A 326 9.68 -14.52 22.21
C SER A 326 9.39 -14.67 20.71
N ALA A 327 10.35 -14.32 19.85
CA ALA A 327 10.24 -14.52 18.41
C ALA A 327 10.15 -16.00 18.02
N ILE A 328 10.92 -16.88 18.66
CA ILE A 328 10.84 -18.34 18.44
C ILE A 328 9.45 -18.86 18.81
N LYS A 329 8.89 -18.43 19.95
CA LYS A 329 7.52 -18.77 20.34
C LYS A 329 6.52 -18.31 19.27
N PHE A 330 6.66 -17.07 18.81
CA PHE A 330 5.83 -16.52 17.74
C PHE A 330 5.91 -17.33 16.45
N PHE A 331 7.10 -17.71 15.98
CA PHE A 331 7.24 -18.52 14.77
C PHE A 331 6.55 -19.90 14.87
N ASN A 332 6.50 -20.48 16.07
CA ASN A 332 5.81 -21.74 16.31
C ASN A 332 4.27 -21.61 16.33
N THR A 333 3.73 -20.43 16.63
CA THR A 333 2.27 -20.22 16.82
C THR A 333 1.62 -19.34 15.75
N TYR A 334 2.40 -18.65 14.92
CA TYR A 334 1.84 -17.73 13.94
C TYR A 334 1.15 -18.47 12.79
N GLY A 335 -0.18 -18.33 12.71
CA GLY A 335 -1.02 -18.98 11.70
C GLY A 335 -1.51 -20.38 12.07
N SER A 336 -1.23 -20.87 13.28
CA SER A 336 -1.78 -22.11 13.84
C SER A 336 -3.18 -21.96 14.39
#